data_AF-A0A5E7ZYB1-F1
#
_entry.id   AF-A0A5E7ZYB1-F1
#
_cell.length_a   1.000
_cell.length_b   1.000
_cell.length_c   1.000
_cell.angle_alpha   90.00
_cell.angle_beta   90.00
_cell.angle_gamma   90.00
#
_symmetry.space_group_name_H-M   'P 1'
#
loop_
_entity.id
_entity.type
_entity.pdbx_description
1 polymer ?
#
loop_
_entity_poly.entity_id
_entity_poly.type
_entity_poly.pdbx_seq_one_letter_code
_entity_poly.pdbx_strand_id
1 'polypeptide(L)' 'MKQFTITIPDGVTLDERDTKRFLAAKMYESGKLSLGQAAEMAGLSKVAFSEILADYDVSLINYPPEYILKDAAQF' A
#
# COMPACT_ATOMS: atom_id res chain seq x y z
N MET A 1 4.54 5.37 17.55
CA MET A 1 3.49 4.71 16.76
C MET A 1 2.15 5.36 17.08
N LYS A 2 1.25 5.49 16.11
CA LYS A 2 -0.11 6.02 16.31
C LYS A 2 -1.12 4.86 16.17
N GLN A 3 -2.14 4.84 17.02
CA GLN A 3 -3.20 3.83 16.99
C GLN A 3 -4.53 4.50 16.72
N PHE A 4 -5.36 3.86 15.90
CA PHE A 4 -6.73 4.29 15.63
C PHE A 4 -7.66 3.08 15.73
N THR A 5 -8.90 3.31 16.16
CA THR A 5 -9.93 2.27 16.29
C THR A 5 -11.00 2.52 15.26
N ILE A 6 -11.40 1.46 14.55
CA ILE A 6 -12.47 1.46 13.55
C ILE A 6 -13.49 0.39 13.92
N THR A 7 -14.76 0.74 13.84
CA THR A 7 -15.88 -0.19 14.04
C THR A 7 -16.28 -0.77 12.69
N ILE A 8 -16.35 -2.09 12.61
CA ILE A 8 -16.69 -2.84 11.40
C ILE A 8 -18.06 -3.51 11.63
N PRO A 9 -18.94 -3.61 10.60
CA PRO A 9 -20.21 -4.31 10.75
C PRO A 9 -20.05 -5.78 11.15
N ASP A 10 -20.91 -6.29 12.03
CA ASP A 10 -20.81 -7.63 12.63
C ASP A 10 -20.84 -8.80 11.62
N GLY A 11 -21.33 -8.56 10.40
CA GLY A 11 -21.37 -9.56 9.33
C GLY A 11 -20.05 -9.73 8.56
N VAL A 12 -19.02 -8.93 8.86
CA VAL A 12 -17.74 -8.98 8.14
C VAL A 12 -16.73 -9.79 8.93
N THR A 13 -16.27 -10.91 8.36
CA THR A 13 -15.13 -11.64 8.89
C THR A 13 -13.84 -10.98 8.42
N LEU A 14 -13.01 -10.54 9.36
CA LEU A 14 -11.71 -9.93 9.07
C LEU A 14 -10.59 -10.88 9.50
N ASP A 15 -9.67 -11.14 8.58
CA ASP A 15 -8.35 -11.68 8.93
C ASP A 15 -7.40 -10.50 9.21
N GLU A 16 -6.81 -10.46 10.40
CA GLU A 16 -5.96 -9.35 10.83
C GLU A 16 -4.76 -9.15 9.90
N ARG A 17 -4.18 -10.24 9.41
CA ARG A 17 -2.97 -10.21 8.58
C ARG A 17 -3.29 -9.65 7.20
N ASP A 18 -4.33 -10.15 6.56
CA ASP A 18 -4.75 -9.70 5.24
C ASP A 18 -5.29 -8.27 5.30
N THR A 19 -6.00 -7.90 6.38
CA THR A 19 -6.47 -6.53 6.59
C THR A 19 -5.31 -5.54 6.71
N LYS A 20 -4.26 -5.87 7.48
CA LYS A 20 -3.05 -5.03 7.59
C LYS A 20 -2.35 -4.85 6.25
N ARG A 21 -2.21 -5.93 5.48
CA ARG A 21 -1.57 -5.90 4.16
C ARG A 21 -2.36 -5.07 3.15
N PHE A 22 -3.67 -5.28 3.09
CA PHE A 22 -4.58 -4.49 2.26
C PHE A 22 -4.45 -3.00 2.59
N LEU A 23 -4.53 -2.64 3.88
CA LEU A 23 -4.46 -1.25 4.30
C LEU A 23 -3.09 -0.64 4.00
N ALA A 24 -1.99 -1.37 4.25
CA ALA A 24 -0.64 -0.93 3.92
C ALA A 24 -0.48 -0.69 2.40
N ALA A 25 -0.99 -1.58 1.56
CA ALA A 25 -0.97 -1.43 0.10
C ALA A 25 -1.71 -0.18 -0.36
N LYS A 26 -2.92 0.08 0.16
CA LYS A 26 -3.70 1.29 -0.18
C LYS A 26 -3.11 2.59 0.37
N MET A 27 -2.45 2.54 1.51
CA MET A 27 -1.70 3.68 2.04
C MET A 27 -0.41 3.97 1.26
N TYR A 28 0.24 2.93 0.73
CA TYR A 28 1.34 3.09 -0.22
C TYR A 28 0.85 3.69 -1.54
N GLU A 29 -0.21 3.14 -2.13
CA GLU A 29 -0.83 3.62 -3.38
C GLU A 29 -1.18 5.11 -3.32
N SER A 30 -1.83 5.54 -2.22
CA SER A 30 -2.18 6.95 -2.00
C SER A 30 -1.00 7.87 -1.67
N GLY A 31 0.23 7.35 -1.65
CA GLY A 31 1.45 8.10 -1.36
C GLY A 31 1.57 8.54 0.10
N LYS A 32 0.71 8.05 1.00
CA LYS A 32 0.73 8.39 2.43
C LYS A 32 1.85 7.67 3.17
N LEU A 33 2.23 6.48 2.70
CA LEU A 33 3.35 5.71 3.19
C LEU A 33 4.35 5.48 2.06
N SER A 34 5.64 5.57 2.40
CA SER A 34 6.69 5.01 1.54
C SER A 34 6.60 3.48 1.52
N LEU A 35 7.19 2.85 0.50
CA LEU A 35 7.27 1.38 0.39
C LEU A 35 7.80 0.73 1.68
N GLY A 36 8.79 1.37 2.33
CA GLY A 36 9.37 0.88 3.58
C GLY A 36 8.41 0.94 4.78
N GLN A 37 7.69 2.06 4.93
CA GLN A 37 6.73 2.23 6.01
C GLN A 37 5.51 1.31 5.83
N ALA A 38 5.06 1.13 4.59
CA ALA A 38 3.99 0.20 4.27
C ALA A 38 4.40 -1.26 4.53
N ALA A 39 5.63 -1.64 4.16
CA ALA A 39 6.18 -2.96 4.48
C ALA A 39 6.22 -3.22 6.01
N GLU A 40 6.69 -2.24 6.79
CA GLU A 40 6.70 -2.31 8.26
C GLU A 40 5.28 -2.48 8.82
N MET A 41 4.30 -1.71 8.32
CA MET A 41 2.89 -1.83 8.71
C MET A 41 2.29 -3.21 8.37
N ALA A 42 2.70 -3.79 7.25
CA ALA A 42 2.28 -5.12 6.82
C ALA A 42 3.01 -6.27 7.54
N GLY A 43 4.03 -5.96 8.35
CA GLY A 43 4.88 -6.97 9.01
C GLY A 43 5.76 -7.74 8.02
N LEU A 44 6.19 -7.09 6.93
CA LEU A 44 6.95 -7.70 5.84
C LEU A 44 8.27 -6.97 5.61
N SER A 45 9.22 -7.64 4.97
CA SER A 45 10.38 -6.96 4.40
C SER A 45 9.96 -6.12 3.20
N LYS A 46 10.78 -5.13 2.79
CA LYS A 46 10.49 -4.31 1.61
C LYS A 46 10.30 -5.14 0.34
N VAL A 47 11.12 -6.19 0.18
CA VAL A 47 11.08 -7.11 -0.96
C VAL A 47 9.78 -7.92 -0.95
N ALA A 48 9.46 -8.56 0.18
CA ALA A 48 8.22 -9.33 0.31
C ALA A 48 6.97 -8.44 0.13
N PHE A 49 7.02 -7.20 0.62
CA PHE A 49 5.92 -6.25 0.43
C PHE A 49 5.77 -5.86 -1.05
N SER A 50 6.87 -5.62 -1.78
CA SER A 50 6.80 -5.30 -3.21
C SER A 50 6.19 -6.42 -4.05
N GLU A 51 6.38 -7.68 -3.66
CA GLU A 51 5.82 -8.83 -4.36
C GLU A 51 4.29 -8.92 -4.21
N ILE A 52 3.76 -8.59 -3.03
CA ILE A 52 2.32 -8.72 -2.76
C ILE A 52 1.49 -7.54 -3.27
N LEU A 53 2.10 -6.43 -3.72
CA LEU A 53 1.36 -5.25 -4.16
C LEU A 53 0.41 -5.57 -5.33
N ALA A 54 0.81 -6.48 -6.22
CA ALA A 54 -0.01 -6.93 -7.34
C ALA A 54 -1.31 -7.61 -6.88
N ASP A 55 -1.30 -8.32 -5.75
CA ASP A 55 -2.48 -8.98 -5.18
C ASP A 55 -3.57 -7.98 -4.76
N TYR A 56 -3.19 -6.70 -4.59
CA TYR A 56 -4.07 -5.61 -4.17
C TYR A 56 -4.35 -4.59 -5.28
N ASP A 57 -4.00 -4.91 -6.53
CA ASP A 57 -4.09 -4.01 -7.68
C ASP A 57 -3.35 -2.69 -7.43
N VAL A 58 -2.15 -2.79 -6.85
CA VAL A 58 -1.29 -1.64 -6.59
C VAL A 58 -0.01 -1.77 -7.41
N SER A 59 0.29 -0.74 -8.20
CA SER A 59 1.55 -0.68 -8.94
C SER A 59 2.73 -0.54 -7.99
N LEU A 60 3.76 -1.38 -8.17
CA LEU A 60 5.05 -1.22 -7.49
C LEU A 60 5.72 0.11 -7.83
N ILE A 61 5.50 0.61 -9.05
CA ILE A 61 5.96 1.93 -9.43
C ILE A 61 4.82 2.89 -9.12
N ASN A 62 4.82 3.40 -7.88
CA ASN A 62 3.95 4.50 -7.49
C ASN A 62 4.52 5.84 -7.95
N TYR A 63 4.53 6.05 -9.26
CA TYR A 63 5.03 7.24 -9.92
C TYR A 63 3.85 8.07 -10.45
N PRO A 64 3.63 9.29 -9.95
CA PRO A 64 2.51 10.11 -10.37
C PRO A 64 2.45 10.31 -11.89
N PRO A 65 1.25 10.22 -12.52
CA PRO A 65 1.11 10.36 -13.97
C PRO A 65 1.71 11.65 -14.54
N GLU A 66 1.65 12.74 -13.76
CA GLU A 66 2.22 14.05 -14.11
C GLU A 66 3.72 13.97 -14.41
N TYR A 67 4.46 13.17 -13.64
CA TYR A 67 5.88 12.99 -13.87
C TYR A 67 6.14 12.07 -15.08
N ILE A 68 5.30 11.06 -15.33
CA ILE A 68 5.40 10.20 -16.52
C ILE A 68 5.30 11.05 -17.79
N LEU A 69 4.31 11.96 -17.84
CA LEU A 69 4.11 12.85 -18.98
C LEU A 69 5.29 13.83 -19.15
N LYS A 70 5.82 14.35 -18.05
CA LYS A 70 6.97 15.26 -18.06
C LYS A 70 8.24 14.59 -18.60
N ASP A 71 8.48 13.33 -18.24
CA ASP A 71 9.64 12.58 -18.71
C ASP A 71 9.46 12.16 -20.18
N ALA A 72 8.26 11.75 -20.57
CA ALA A 72 7.94 11.41 -21.97
C ALA A 72 8.10 12.60 -22.92
N ALA A 73 7.84 13.83 -22.47
CA ALA A 73 7.99 15.05 -23.27
C ALA A 73 9.45 15.53 -23.45
N GLN A 74 10.43 14.86 -22.83
CA GLN A 74 11.86 15.19 -22.99
C GLN A 74 12.55 14.39 -24.11
N PHE A 75 11.81 13.51 -24.80
CA PHE A 75 12.26 12.75 -25.96
C PHE A 75 11.69 13.33 -27.26
#